data_AF-A0A7X7SSS3-F1
#
_entry.id   AF-A0A7X7SSS3-F1
#
_cell.length_a   1.000
_cell.length_b   1.000
_cell.length_c   1.000
_cell.angle_alpha   90.00
_cell.angle_beta   90.00
_cell.angle_gamma   90.00
#
_symmetry.space_group_name_H-M   'P 1'
#
loop_
_entity.id
_entity.type
_entity.pdbx_description
1 polymer ?
#
loop_
_entity_poly.entity_id
_entity_poly.type
_entity_poly.pdbx_seq_one_letter_code
_entity_poly.pdbx_strand_id
1 'polypeptide(L)'
;MLDKIKDFINKGDNLTTILIVIGLVIFTIILLTVIIILNTKKKKLRKELDALRKRVIDLKHHEVIMNYTSYDNLKNDPKLGMLVLRWKKEIEKLVREVDAQYSMLDVLEDAIEQNNYQYFLKLKNDFDRDVTDLEQKADKFKDEIIQYIDMASDNRKYISKYYDMTVELRALFVKNVDEYKDNKDRVENFFQSIEHKFEECKNYVKNSEFVEADNIASNIFKDIKVLENYLKEAPKINHIINKEIRPKLKKVDELASHFTEEEFKLLHLDYKHEYQSYLAKLEDIITDVNDFMIDDYDARLKEINDYFDDLNKRFEDEIELKEYIVTNLKQHQESILKVENTANNFIAIFN
;
A
#
# COMPACT_ATOMS: atom_id res chain seq x y z
N MET A 1 13.83 -5.62 94.44
CA MET A 1 14.97 -5.65 93.50
C MET A 1 15.49 -4.26 93.18
N LEU A 2 14.61 -3.28 92.93
CA LEU A 2 14.99 -1.87 92.72
C LEU A 2 15.75 -1.23 93.91
N ASP A 3 15.39 -1.54 95.15
CA ASP A 3 16.10 -1.01 96.32
C ASP A 3 17.52 -1.57 96.49
N LYS A 4 17.74 -2.83 96.08
CA LYS A 4 19.09 -3.45 96.04
C LYS A 4 19.97 -2.84 94.96
N ILE A 5 19.37 -2.38 93.85
CA ILE A 5 20.09 -1.67 92.79
C ILE A 5 20.49 -0.26 93.27
N LYS A 6 19.61 0.41 94.02
CA LYS A 6 19.90 1.71 94.66
C LYS A 6 21.03 1.65 95.68
N ASP A 7 21.02 0.65 96.56
CA ASP A 7 22.09 0.45 97.54
C ASP A 7 23.42 0.04 96.89
N PHE A 8 23.38 -0.66 95.75
CA PHE A 8 24.57 -1.00 94.99
C PHE A 8 25.20 0.23 94.32
N ILE A 9 24.39 1.21 93.88
CA ILE A 9 24.86 2.47 93.27
C ILE A 9 25.51 3.42 94.30
N ASN A 10 25.09 3.38 95.57
CA ASN A 10 25.54 4.31 96.62
C ASN A 10 26.93 4.01 97.22
N LYS A 11 27.55 2.87 96.91
CA LYS A 11 28.97 2.63 97.21
C LYS A 11 29.80 3.18 96.05
N GLY A 12 30.57 4.24 96.28
CA GLY A 12 31.31 5.00 95.26
C GLY A 12 32.22 4.18 94.32
N ASP A 13 32.60 2.96 94.69
CA ASP A 13 33.36 2.03 93.82
C ASP A 13 32.52 1.37 92.72
N ASN A 14 31.19 1.44 92.79
CA ASN A 14 30.28 0.79 91.86
C ASN A 14 29.76 1.72 90.75
N LEU A 15 30.00 3.03 90.86
CA LEU A 15 29.48 4.00 89.89
C LEU A 15 30.27 3.98 88.58
N THR A 16 31.59 3.76 88.67
CA THR A 16 32.48 3.55 87.52
C THR A 16 32.18 2.23 86.81
N THR A 17 31.92 1.14 87.54
CA THR A 17 31.56 -0.16 86.96
C THR A 17 30.20 -0.12 86.27
N ILE A 18 29.21 0.58 86.82
CA ILE A 18 27.89 0.78 86.19
C ILE A 18 28.01 1.60 84.89
N LEU A 19 28.82 2.66 84.87
CA LEU A 19 29.08 3.44 83.65
C LEU A 19 29.77 2.61 82.55
N ILE A 20 30.71 1.75 82.92
CA ILE A 20 31.38 0.81 82.00
C ILE A 20 30.38 -0.18 81.40
N VAL A 21 29.50 -0.75 82.23
CA VAL A 21 28.45 -1.68 81.77
C VAL A 21 27.47 -1.00 80.82
N ILE A 22 27.01 0.21 81.14
CA ILE A 22 26.13 0.99 80.26
C ILE A 22 26.83 1.29 78.92
N GLY A 23 28.11 1.68 78.95
CA GLY A 23 28.91 1.91 77.74
C GLY A 23 29.03 0.67 76.85
N LEU A 24 29.26 -0.51 77.44
CA LEU A 24 29.30 -1.78 76.72
C LEU A 24 27.95 -2.16 76.10
N VAL A 25 26.85 -1.92 76.82
CA VAL A 25 25.49 -2.16 76.31
C VAL A 25 25.18 -1.23 75.12
N ILE A 26 25.54 0.05 75.21
CA ILE A 26 25.36 0.99 74.08
C ILE A 26 26.23 0.57 72.89
N PHE A 27 27.49 0.19 73.11
CA PHE A 27 28.40 -0.25 72.06
C PHE A 27 27.89 -1.52 71.35
N THR A 28 27.36 -2.48 72.10
CA THR A 28 26.77 -3.71 71.55
C THR A 28 25.49 -3.43 70.76
N ILE A 29 24.65 -2.49 71.20
CA ILE A 29 23.47 -2.03 70.43
C ILE A 29 23.89 -1.36 69.11
N ILE A 30 24.94 -0.52 69.13
CA ILE A 30 25.49 0.10 67.91
C ILE A 30 26.05 -0.98 66.96
N LEU A 31 26.76 -1.97 67.48
CA LEU A 31 27.27 -3.09 66.68
C LEU A 31 26.13 -3.90 66.03
N LEU A 32 25.08 -4.23 66.80
CA LEU A 32 23.92 -4.96 66.31
C LEU A 32 23.18 -4.18 65.22
N THR A 33 22.98 -2.88 65.41
CA THR A 33 22.31 -2.03 64.42
C THR A 33 23.10 -1.93 63.12
N VAL A 34 24.43 -1.80 63.18
CA VAL A 34 25.30 -1.83 61.98
C VAL A 34 25.20 -3.17 61.25
N ILE A 35 25.23 -4.31 61.96
CA ILE A 35 25.09 -5.65 61.36
C ILE A 35 23.72 -5.80 60.67
N ILE A 36 22.64 -5.34 61.30
CA ILE A 36 21.28 -5.40 60.74
C ILE A 36 21.20 -4.56 59.45
N ILE A 37 21.79 -3.35 59.44
CA ILE A 37 21.80 -2.47 58.26
C ILE A 37 22.59 -3.10 57.11
N LEU A 38 23.74 -3.72 57.38
CA LEU A 38 24.54 -4.40 56.36
C LEU A 38 23.81 -5.62 55.78
N ASN A 39 23.19 -6.44 56.63
CA ASN A 39 22.43 -7.62 56.20
C ASN A 39 21.18 -7.25 55.39
N THR A 40 20.47 -6.19 55.77
CA THR A 40 19.29 -5.73 55.03
C THR A 40 19.67 -5.16 53.66
N LYS A 41 20.76 -4.38 53.56
CA LYS A 41 21.31 -3.90 52.28
C LYS A 41 21.74 -5.08 51.38
N LYS A 42 22.51 -6.02 51.92
CA LYS A 42 22.95 -7.23 51.19
C LYS A 42 21.75 -8.03 50.66
N LYS A 43 20.72 -8.23 51.49
CA LYS A 43 19.48 -8.92 51.08
C LYS A 43 18.74 -8.20 49.96
N LYS A 44 18.71 -6.85 49.98
CA LYS A 44 18.10 -6.06 48.89
C LYS A 44 18.85 -6.24 47.57
N LEU A 45 20.17 -6.12 47.59
CA LEU A 45 20.99 -6.27 46.37
C LEU A 45 20.94 -7.69 45.81
N ARG A 46 20.88 -8.72 46.67
CA ARG A 46 20.67 -10.11 46.21
C ARG A 46 19.36 -10.28 45.45
N LYS A 47 18.26 -9.68 45.93
CA LYS A 47 16.98 -9.70 45.21
C LYS A 47 17.06 -9.00 43.85
N GLU A 48 17.80 -7.90 43.75
CA GLU A 48 18.02 -7.22 42.49
C GLU A 48 18.85 -8.08 41.51
N LEU A 49 19.88 -8.78 42.02
CA LEU A 49 20.65 -9.75 41.24
C LEU A 49 19.79 -10.94 40.79
N ASP A 50 18.93 -11.48 41.65
CA ASP A 50 18.03 -12.59 41.30
C ASP A 50 17.07 -12.20 40.15
N ALA A 51 16.58 -10.95 40.15
CA ALA A 51 15.75 -10.43 39.08
C ALA A 51 16.53 -10.33 37.75
N LEU A 52 17.77 -9.84 37.78
CA LEU A 52 18.66 -9.80 36.62
C LEU A 52 19.03 -11.19 36.11
N ARG A 53 19.34 -12.13 37.02
CA ARG A 53 19.61 -13.53 36.70
C ARG A 53 18.42 -14.18 36.00
N LYS A 54 17.20 -13.92 36.48
CA LYS A 54 15.99 -14.41 35.82
C LYS A 54 15.89 -13.90 34.38
N ARG A 55 16.10 -12.60 34.14
CA ARG A 55 16.04 -12.02 32.79
C ARG A 55 17.06 -12.64 31.83
N VAL A 56 18.30 -12.84 32.27
CA VAL A 56 19.33 -13.49 31.43
C VAL A 56 18.99 -14.96 31.16
N ILE A 57 18.44 -15.67 32.15
CA ILE A 57 17.97 -17.04 31.94
C ILE A 57 16.81 -17.06 30.94
N ASP A 58 15.83 -16.17 31.07
CA ASP A 58 14.69 -16.07 30.15
C ASP A 58 15.19 -15.76 28.72
N LEU A 59 16.17 -14.85 28.57
CA LEU A 59 16.81 -14.53 27.30
C LEU A 59 17.56 -15.73 26.71
N LYS A 60 18.29 -16.50 27.52
CA LYS A 60 18.96 -17.74 27.06
C LYS A 60 17.97 -18.79 26.57
N HIS A 61 16.76 -18.81 27.13
CA HIS A 61 15.67 -19.69 26.69
C HIS A 61 14.80 -19.06 25.60
N HIS A 62 15.14 -17.87 25.10
CA HIS A 62 14.39 -17.23 24.03
C HIS A 62 14.37 -18.10 22.78
N GLU A 63 13.22 -18.15 22.09
CA GLU A 63 12.97 -19.09 20.98
C GLU A 63 14.03 -19.01 19.87
N VAL A 64 14.47 -17.80 19.52
CA VAL A 64 15.51 -17.57 18.50
C VAL A 64 16.86 -18.16 18.91
N ILE A 65 17.18 -18.14 20.21
CA ILE A 65 18.44 -18.65 20.76
C ILE A 65 18.38 -20.18 20.92
N MET A 66 17.26 -20.72 21.40
CA MET A 66 17.12 -22.17 21.64
C MET A 66 16.93 -22.97 20.34
N ASN A 67 16.17 -22.43 19.39
CA ASN A 67 15.80 -23.14 18.16
C ASN A 67 16.68 -22.76 16.97
N TYR A 68 17.82 -22.09 17.18
CA TYR A 68 18.63 -21.61 16.05
C TYR A 68 19.17 -22.74 15.16
N THR A 69 19.40 -23.93 15.73
CA THR A 69 19.79 -25.15 15.02
C THR A 69 18.64 -25.74 14.20
N SER A 70 17.39 -25.48 14.58
CA SER A 70 16.20 -25.90 13.81
C SER A 70 16.15 -25.20 12.45
N TYR A 71 16.79 -24.04 12.30
CA TYR A 71 16.97 -23.35 11.02
C TYR A 71 18.01 -24.04 10.11
N ASP A 72 18.82 -25.00 10.58
CA ASP A 72 19.74 -25.76 9.71
C ASP A 72 18.97 -26.59 8.67
N ASN A 73 17.73 -26.97 8.96
CA ASN A 73 16.86 -27.65 7.98
C ASN A 73 16.48 -26.74 6.80
N LEU A 74 16.48 -25.41 6.99
CA LEU A 74 16.20 -24.41 5.95
C LEU A 74 17.42 -24.10 5.07
N LYS A 75 18.63 -24.53 5.49
CA LYS A 75 19.88 -24.32 4.75
C LYS A 75 19.91 -25.01 3.38
N ASN A 76 19.19 -26.13 3.26
CA ASN A 76 19.12 -26.90 2.02
C ASN A 76 18.08 -26.35 1.03
N ASP A 77 17.27 -25.34 1.40
CA ASP A 77 16.41 -24.64 0.44
C ASP A 77 17.31 -23.72 -0.42
N PRO A 78 17.42 -23.98 -1.75
CA PRO A 78 18.25 -23.18 -2.65
C PRO A 78 17.89 -21.69 -2.67
N LYS A 79 16.70 -21.33 -2.20
CA LYS A 79 16.18 -19.95 -2.16
C LYS A 79 16.30 -19.28 -0.79
N LEU A 80 16.66 -20.00 0.27
CA LEU A 80 16.81 -19.43 1.64
C LEU A 80 18.24 -19.56 2.18
N GLY A 81 19.11 -20.33 1.51
CA GLY A 81 20.45 -20.66 2.02
C GLY A 81 21.31 -19.46 2.45
N MET A 82 21.33 -18.37 1.68
CA MET A 82 22.14 -17.19 2.04
C MET A 82 21.59 -16.40 3.24
N LEU A 83 20.27 -16.27 3.37
CA LEU A 83 19.65 -15.60 4.52
C LEU A 83 19.80 -16.42 5.80
N VAL A 84 19.58 -17.74 5.71
CA VAL A 84 19.75 -18.66 6.84
C VAL A 84 21.18 -18.63 7.37
N LEU A 85 22.18 -18.56 6.47
CA LEU A 85 23.59 -18.41 6.87
C LEU A 85 23.87 -17.05 7.55
N ARG A 86 23.26 -15.97 7.07
CA ARG A 86 23.38 -14.64 7.68
C ARG A 86 22.76 -14.61 9.07
N TRP A 87 21.52 -15.06 9.20
CA TRP A 87 20.82 -15.17 10.49
C TRP A 87 21.60 -16.06 11.46
N LYS A 88 22.11 -17.19 11.01
CA LYS A 88 22.94 -18.07 11.84
C LYS A 88 24.13 -17.33 12.43
N LYS A 89 24.86 -16.57 11.62
CA LYS A 89 26.02 -15.79 12.08
C LYS A 89 25.63 -14.74 13.12
N GLU A 90 24.52 -14.03 12.90
CA GLU A 90 24.05 -13.01 13.85
C GLU A 90 23.46 -13.62 15.13
N ILE A 91 22.74 -14.74 15.04
CA ILE A 91 22.25 -15.47 16.21
C ILE A 91 23.42 -16.07 16.99
N GLU A 92 24.44 -16.65 16.34
CA GLU A 92 25.67 -17.13 17.01
C GLU A 92 26.43 -15.99 17.70
N LYS A 93 26.37 -14.77 17.16
CA LYS A 93 26.91 -13.58 17.84
C LYS A 93 26.06 -13.21 19.06
N LEU A 94 24.73 -13.19 18.91
CA LEU A 94 23.79 -12.95 20.01
C LEU A 94 23.98 -13.96 21.15
N VAL A 95 24.08 -15.26 20.85
CA VAL A 95 24.33 -16.33 21.83
C VAL A 95 25.61 -16.05 22.62
N ARG A 96 26.70 -15.67 21.94
CA ARG A 96 27.97 -15.33 22.61
C ARG A 96 27.83 -14.09 23.50
N GLU A 97 27.09 -13.07 23.07
CA GLU A 97 26.83 -11.88 23.88
C GLU A 97 25.97 -12.23 25.13
N VAL A 98 24.96 -13.10 25.00
CA VAL A 98 24.15 -13.58 26.14
C VAL A 98 24.97 -14.43 27.12
N ASP A 99 25.81 -15.34 26.62
CA ASP A 99 26.69 -16.15 27.47
C ASP A 99 27.69 -15.27 28.24
N ALA A 100 28.20 -14.19 27.64
CA ALA A 100 29.04 -13.23 28.33
C ALA A 100 28.30 -12.52 29.48
N GLN A 101 27.03 -12.13 29.27
CA GLN A 101 26.20 -11.58 30.36
C GLN A 101 25.90 -12.63 31.43
N TYR A 102 25.70 -13.90 31.05
CA TYR A 102 25.53 -14.97 32.03
C TYR A 102 26.76 -15.10 32.95
N SER A 103 27.98 -15.04 32.41
CA SER A 103 29.21 -15.00 33.22
C SER A 103 29.36 -13.73 34.07
N MET A 104 28.81 -12.59 33.62
CA MET A 104 28.85 -11.33 34.36
C MET A 104 27.98 -11.36 35.64
N LEU A 105 26.99 -12.26 35.71
CA LEU A 105 26.22 -12.49 36.94
C LEU A 105 27.10 -12.96 38.10
N ASP A 106 28.11 -13.78 37.84
CA ASP A 106 29.05 -14.27 38.86
C ASP A 106 29.89 -13.10 39.42
N VAL A 107 30.32 -12.18 38.56
CA VAL A 107 31.06 -10.96 38.96
C VAL A 107 30.19 -10.03 39.82
N LEU A 108 28.90 -9.90 39.49
CA LEU A 108 27.94 -9.15 40.30
C LEU A 108 27.67 -9.83 41.65
N GLU A 109 27.62 -11.15 41.69
CA GLU A 109 27.49 -11.94 42.92
C GLU A 109 28.69 -11.71 43.84
N ASP A 110 29.91 -11.84 43.31
CA ASP A 110 31.17 -11.60 44.01
C ASP A 110 31.23 -10.18 44.62
N ALA A 111 30.77 -9.17 43.88
CA ALA A 111 30.72 -7.79 44.37
C ALA A 111 29.81 -7.62 45.60
N ILE A 112 28.69 -8.35 45.65
CA ILE A 112 27.79 -8.38 46.82
C ILE A 112 28.45 -9.16 47.98
N GLU A 113 29.14 -10.27 47.68
CA GLU A 113 29.81 -11.11 48.67
C GLU A 113 30.92 -10.36 49.41
N GLN A 114 31.73 -9.61 48.64
CA GLN A 114 32.82 -8.76 49.13
C GLN A 114 32.35 -7.44 49.75
N ASN A 115 31.03 -7.20 49.81
CA ASN A 115 30.42 -5.96 50.29
C ASN A 115 30.80 -4.69 49.51
N ASN A 116 31.24 -4.83 48.24
CA ASN A 116 31.58 -3.72 47.37
C ASN A 116 30.33 -3.19 46.63
N TYR A 117 29.40 -2.59 47.38
CA TYR A 117 28.09 -2.22 46.86
C TYR A 117 28.12 -1.08 45.81
N GLN A 118 29.10 -0.18 45.89
CA GLN A 118 29.25 0.90 44.90
C GLN A 118 29.66 0.32 43.54
N TYR A 119 30.55 -0.67 43.54
CA TYR A 119 30.95 -1.37 42.33
C TYR A 119 29.78 -2.18 41.74
N PHE A 120 29.02 -2.88 42.58
CA PHE A 120 27.78 -3.56 42.15
C PHE A 120 26.82 -2.59 41.47
N LEU A 121 26.50 -1.45 42.09
CA LEU A 121 25.53 -0.49 41.54
C LEU A 121 25.98 0.08 40.19
N LYS A 122 27.28 0.31 40.01
CA LYS A 122 27.83 0.78 38.73
C LYS A 122 27.68 -0.29 37.65
N LEU A 123 28.15 -1.51 37.92
CA LEU A 123 28.08 -2.62 36.97
C LEU A 123 26.64 -3.01 36.63
N LYS A 124 25.76 -2.97 37.62
CA LYS A 124 24.35 -3.33 37.46
C LYS A 124 23.66 -2.48 36.38
N ASN A 125 23.93 -1.19 36.32
CA ASN A 125 23.27 -0.32 35.33
C ASN A 125 23.73 -0.61 33.91
N ASP A 126 25.04 -0.85 33.72
CA ASP A 126 25.58 -1.23 32.41
C ASP A 126 25.04 -2.60 31.99
N PHE A 127 25.03 -3.56 32.92
CA PHE A 127 24.46 -4.89 32.72
C PHE A 127 22.96 -4.84 32.35
N ASP A 128 22.17 -4.05 33.07
CA ASP A 128 20.73 -3.92 32.84
C ASP A 128 20.43 -3.38 31.44
N ARG A 129 21.19 -2.37 31.00
CA ARG A 129 21.11 -1.83 29.64
C ARG A 129 21.50 -2.88 28.60
N ASP A 130 22.63 -3.54 28.79
CA ASP A 130 23.14 -4.51 27.83
C ASP A 130 22.16 -5.70 27.68
N VAL A 131 21.55 -6.17 28.79
CA VAL A 131 20.50 -7.20 28.75
C VAL A 131 19.25 -6.69 28.00
N THR A 132 18.81 -5.45 28.23
CA THR A 132 17.68 -4.86 27.49
C THR A 132 17.97 -4.75 25.99
N ASP A 133 19.17 -4.34 25.60
CA ASP A 133 19.56 -4.26 24.19
C ASP A 133 19.58 -5.65 23.54
N LEU A 134 20.00 -6.68 24.28
CA LEU A 134 19.98 -8.07 23.80
C LEU A 134 18.56 -8.64 23.69
N GLU A 135 17.67 -8.33 24.65
CA GLU A 135 16.24 -8.67 24.59
C GLU A 135 15.61 -8.06 23.32
N GLN A 136 15.81 -6.77 23.07
CA GLN A 136 15.29 -6.09 21.88
C GLN A 136 15.85 -6.67 20.57
N LYS A 137 17.15 -7.00 20.53
CA LYS A 137 17.76 -7.67 19.38
C LYS A 137 17.12 -9.03 19.14
N ALA A 138 16.90 -9.82 20.19
CA ALA A 138 16.32 -11.16 20.08
C ALA A 138 14.87 -11.11 19.56
N ASP A 139 14.06 -10.17 20.07
CA ASP A 139 12.69 -9.93 19.60
C ASP A 139 12.67 -9.48 18.14
N LYS A 140 13.51 -8.51 17.78
CA LYS A 140 13.60 -8.03 16.41
C LYS A 140 13.99 -9.15 15.43
N PHE A 141 14.95 -9.99 15.79
CA PHE A 141 15.33 -11.15 14.97
C PHE A 141 14.17 -12.14 14.82
N LYS A 142 13.39 -12.37 15.87
CA LYS A 142 12.19 -13.23 15.80
C LYS A 142 11.19 -12.68 14.79
N ASP A 143 10.87 -11.41 14.90
CA ASP A 143 9.90 -10.74 14.02
C ASP A 143 10.38 -10.74 12.57
N GLU A 144 11.66 -10.45 12.32
CA GLU A 144 12.27 -10.53 10.99
C GLU A 144 12.12 -11.95 10.41
N ILE A 145 12.49 -13.00 11.16
CA ILE A 145 12.39 -14.38 10.69
C ILE A 145 10.95 -14.76 10.35
N ILE A 146 9.98 -14.42 11.20
CA ILE A 146 8.56 -14.69 10.97
C ILE A 146 8.08 -13.98 9.71
N GLN A 147 8.31 -12.66 9.59
CA GLN A 147 7.91 -11.87 8.43
C GLN A 147 8.49 -12.43 7.13
N TYR A 148 9.75 -12.83 7.13
CA TYR A 148 10.38 -13.41 5.95
C TYR A 148 9.78 -14.78 5.57
N ILE A 149 9.44 -15.63 6.55
CA ILE A 149 8.77 -16.92 6.29
C ILE A 149 7.39 -16.68 5.68
N ASP A 150 6.62 -15.75 6.25
CA ASP A 150 5.29 -15.40 5.76
C ASP A 150 5.36 -14.82 4.35
N MET A 151 6.24 -13.85 4.10
CA MET A 151 6.46 -13.27 2.76
C MET A 151 6.91 -14.33 1.73
N ALA A 152 7.76 -15.27 2.12
CA ALA A 152 8.20 -16.34 1.21
C ALA A 152 7.07 -17.31 0.86
N SER A 153 6.17 -17.59 1.81
CA SER A 153 4.99 -18.43 1.61
C SER A 153 3.95 -17.73 0.74
N ASP A 154 3.63 -16.48 1.07
CA ASP A 154 2.60 -15.68 0.42
C ASP A 154 2.99 -15.32 -1.02
N ASN A 155 4.24 -14.92 -1.25
CA ASN A 155 4.74 -14.64 -2.61
C ASN A 155 4.54 -15.85 -3.54
N ARG A 156 4.82 -17.08 -3.07
CA ARG A 156 4.62 -18.29 -3.88
C ARG A 156 3.16 -18.49 -4.25
N LYS A 157 2.23 -18.21 -3.33
CA LYS A 157 0.79 -18.40 -3.54
C LYS A 157 0.20 -17.32 -4.46
N TYR A 158 0.54 -16.06 -4.23
CA TYR A 158 0.00 -14.95 -5.03
C TYR A 158 0.54 -14.94 -6.45
N ILE A 159 1.83 -15.21 -6.66
CA ILE A 159 2.42 -15.28 -8.01
C ILE A 159 1.71 -16.33 -8.87
N SER A 160 1.44 -17.53 -8.33
CA SER A 160 0.71 -18.57 -9.07
C SER A 160 -0.69 -18.09 -9.45
N LYS A 161 -1.41 -17.49 -8.50
CA LYS A 161 -2.76 -16.96 -8.75
C LYS A 161 -2.75 -15.86 -9.81
N TYR A 162 -1.81 -14.93 -9.75
CA TYR A 162 -1.69 -13.83 -10.70
C TYR A 162 -1.32 -14.35 -12.10
N TYR A 163 -0.49 -15.38 -12.18
CA TYR A 163 -0.19 -16.05 -13.44
C TYR A 163 -1.45 -16.65 -14.06
N ASP A 164 -2.23 -17.40 -13.29
CA ASP A 164 -3.49 -18.00 -13.76
C ASP A 164 -4.47 -16.92 -14.25
N MET A 165 -4.63 -15.82 -13.51
CA MET A 165 -5.43 -14.67 -13.94
C MET A 165 -4.92 -14.07 -15.25
N THR A 166 -3.61 -13.95 -15.43
CA THR A 166 -3.02 -13.41 -16.66
C THR A 166 -3.29 -14.33 -17.85
N VAL A 167 -3.20 -15.66 -17.65
CA VAL A 167 -3.53 -16.66 -18.67
C VAL A 167 -5.01 -16.59 -19.07
N GLU A 168 -5.91 -16.44 -18.09
CA GLU A 168 -7.34 -16.26 -18.35
C GLU A 168 -7.63 -14.99 -19.16
N LEU A 169 -7.03 -13.85 -18.78
CA LEU A 169 -7.16 -12.59 -19.52
C LEU A 169 -6.60 -12.71 -20.93
N ARG A 170 -5.45 -13.38 -21.11
CA ARG A 170 -4.87 -13.63 -22.44
C ARG A 170 -5.79 -14.48 -23.31
N ALA A 171 -6.42 -15.51 -22.74
CA ALA A 171 -7.42 -16.32 -23.46
C ALA A 171 -8.65 -15.51 -23.87
N LEU A 172 -9.15 -14.62 -22.99
CA LEU A 172 -10.25 -13.70 -23.30
C LEU A 172 -9.88 -12.72 -24.43
N PHE A 173 -8.67 -12.14 -24.38
CA PHE A 173 -8.16 -11.25 -25.42
C PHE A 173 -8.07 -11.95 -26.77
N VAL A 174 -7.45 -13.14 -26.83
CA VAL A 174 -7.28 -13.90 -28.07
C VAL A 174 -8.64 -14.29 -28.68
N LYS A 175 -9.61 -14.68 -27.85
CA LYS A 175 -10.96 -15.05 -28.31
C LYS A 175 -11.68 -13.89 -28.98
N ASN A 176 -11.48 -12.67 -28.50
CA ASN A 176 -12.19 -11.47 -28.92
C ASN A 176 -11.26 -10.46 -29.60
N VAL A 177 -10.16 -10.92 -30.21
CA VAL A 177 -9.07 -10.03 -30.66
C VAL A 177 -9.58 -8.91 -31.58
N ASP A 178 -10.57 -9.21 -32.43
CA ASP A 178 -11.14 -8.28 -33.40
C ASP A 178 -11.93 -7.13 -32.77
N GLU A 179 -12.34 -7.24 -31.50
CA GLU A 179 -12.98 -6.14 -30.76
C GLU A 179 -11.97 -5.04 -30.36
N TYR A 180 -10.66 -5.34 -30.43
CA TYR A 180 -9.57 -4.45 -30.04
C TYR A 180 -8.79 -3.86 -31.22
N LYS A 181 -9.29 -4.03 -32.46
CA LYS A 181 -8.71 -3.60 -33.75
C LYS A 181 -7.38 -2.85 -33.70
N ASP A 182 -7.43 -1.56 -33.37
CA ASP A 182 -6.32 -0.61 -33.52
C ASP A 182 -5.36 -0.60 -32.32
N ASN A 183 -5.74 -1.25 -31.22
CA ASN A 183 -4.96 -1.32 -29.98
C ASN A 183 -4.36 -2.70 -29.70
N LYS A 184 -4.50 -3.67 -30.62
CA LYS A 184 -4.04 -5.06 -30.48
C LYS A 184 -2.56 -5.13 -30.05
N ASP A 185 -1.68 -4.40 -30.73
CA ASP A 185 -0.24 -4.43 -30.47
C ASP A 185 0.11 -3.88 -29.09
N ARG A 186 -0.58 -2.83 -28.65
CA ARG A 186 -0.39 -2.24 -27.33
C ARG A 186 -0.86 -3.18 -26.22
N VAL A 187 -1.99 -3.87 -26.41
CA VAL A 187 -2.47 -4.90 -25.48
C VAL A 187 -1.46 -6.05 -25.39
N GLU A 188 -0.91 -6.50 -26.52
CA GLU A 188 0.11 -7.56 -26.55
C GLU A 188 1.40 -7.12 -25.82
N ASN A 189 1.86 -5.89 -26.06
CA ASN A 189 2.99 -5.30 -25.34
C ASN A 189 2.73 -5.19 -23.83
N PHE A 190 1.49 -4.91 -23.43
CA PHE A 190 1.09 -4.89 -22.02
C PHE A 190 1.20 -6.28 -21.38
N PHE A 191 0.74 -7.33 -22.06
CA PHE A 191 0.94 -8.71 -21.60
C PHE A 191 2.43 -9.07 -21.50
N GLN A 192 3.25 -8.69 -22.48
CA GLN A 192 4.71 -8.93 -22.43
C GLN A 192 5.38 -8.21 -21.25
N SER A 193 4.94 -6.98 -20.94
CA SER A 193 5.41 -6.24 -19.76
C SER A 193 5.06 -6.97 -18.46
N ILE A 194 3.85 -7.52 -18.34
CA ILE A 194 3.45 -8.35 -17.19
C ILE A 194 4.32 -9.61 -17.10
N GLU A 195 4.56 -10.30 -18.22
CA GLU A 195 5.43 -11.48 -18.29
C GLU A 195 6.86 -11.17 -17.83
N HIS A 196 7.44 -10.05 -18.27
CA HIS A 196 8.75 -9.60 -17.80
C HIS A 196 8.77 -9.35 -16.28
N LYS A 197 7.72 -8.75 -15.71
CA LYS A 197 7.59 -8.57 -14.25
C LYS A 197 7.51 -9.91 -13.52
N PHE A 198 6.85 -10.92 -14.08
CA PHE A 198 6.88 -12.28 -13.50
C PHE A 198 8.29 -12.87 -13.49
N GLU A 199 9.08 -12.68 -14.55
CA GLU A 199 10.48 -13.10 -14.58
C GLU A 199 11.34 -12.37 -13.55
N GLU A 200 11.15 -11.06 -13.42
CA GLU A 200 11.81 -10.22 -12.43
C GLU A 200 11.49 -10.69 -11.00
N CYS A 201 10.21 -10.90 -10.70
CA CYS A 201 9.76 -11.43 -9.42
C CYS A 201 10.38 -12.81 -9.12
N LYS A 202 10.46 -13.70 -10.12
CA LYS A 202 11.10 -15.01 -9.98
C LYS A 202 12.60 -14.88 -9.67
N ASN A 203 13.28 -13.88 -10.21
CA ASN A 203 14.69 -13.62 -9.92
C ASN A 203 14.88 -13.08 -8.50
N TYR A 204 14.05 -12.13 -8.05
CA TYR A 204 14.06 -11.66 -6.65
C TYR A 204 13.83 -12.81 -5.67
N VAL A 205 12.86 -13.68 -5.94
CA VAL A 205 12.60 -14.88 -5.12
C VAL A 205 13.78 -15.86 -5.12
N LYS A 206 14.52 -16.00 -6.22
CA LYS A 206 15.74 -16.83 -6.27
C LYS A 206 16.88 -16.23 -5.45
N ASN A 207 16.98 -14.90 -5.43
CA ASN A 207 18.02 -14.16 -4.71
C ASN A 207 17.67 -13.91 -3.23
N SER A 208 16.54 -14.45 -2.76
CA SER A 208 16.02 -14.23 -1.40
C SER A 208 15.63 -12.76 -1.10
N GLU A 209 15.33 -11.98 -2.14
CA GLU A 209 14.92 -10.56 -2.06
C GLU A 209 13.38 -10.49 -2.01
N PHE A 210 12.80 -10.93 -0.89
CA PHE A 210 11.35 -11.14 -0.77
C PHE A 210 10.53 -9.85 -0.67
N VAL A 211 11.12 -8.75 -0.17
CA VAL A 211 10.46 -7.44 -0.10
C VAL A 211 10.30 -6.87 -1.51
N GLU A 212 11.35 -6.97 -2.31
CA GLU A 212 11.38 -6.59 -3.72
C GLU A 212 10.42 -7.47 -4.52
N ALA A 213 10.41 -8.78 -4.27
CA ALA A 213 9.46 -9.70 -4.90
C ALA A 213 7.99 -9.33 -4.62
N ASP A 214 7.66 -8.96 -3.38
CA ASP A 214 6.30 -8.56 -2.97
C ASP A 214 5.88 -7.23 -3.61
N ASN A 215 6.80 -6.27 -3.71
CA ASN A 215 6.58 -5.02 -4.43
C ASN A 215 6.28 -5.26 -5.92
N ILE A 216 7.04 -6.13 -6.58
CA ILE A 216 6.78 -6.50 -7.98
C ILE A 216 5.46 -7.25 -8.10
N ALA A 217 5.15 -8.19 -7.21
CA ALA A 217 3.89 -8.93 -7.20
C ALA A 217 2.68 -8.00 -7.05
N SER A 218 2.80 -6.98 -6.20
CA SER A 218 1.79 -5.92 -6.05
C SER A 218 1.59 -5.11 -7.34
N ASN A 219 2.67 -4.82 -8.07
CA ASN A 219 2.58 -4.12 -9.35
C ASN A 219 1.96 -5.00 -10.44
N ILE A 220 2.32 -6.28 -10.51
CA ILE A 220 1.68 -7.26 -11.39
C ILE A 220 0.16 -7.28 -11.15
N PHE A 221 -0.26 -7.32 -9.89
CA PHE A 221 -1.69 -7.32 -9.56
C PHE A 221 -2.41 -6.05 -10.06
N LYS A 222 -1.80 -4.87 -9.87
CA LYS A 222 -2.36 -3.61 -10.38
C LYS A 222 -2.50 -3.64 -11.90
N ASP A 223 -1.48 -4.07 -12.61
CA ASP A 223 -1.49 -4.19 -14.06
C ASP A 223 -2.56 -5.15 -14.56
N ILE A 224 -2.70 -6.31 -13.90
CA ILE A 224 -3.78 -7.27 -14.18
C ILE A 224 -5.15 -6.62 -14.02
N LYS A 225 -5.36 -5.78 -12.99
CA LYS A 225 -6.62 -5.08 -12.78
C LYS A 225 -6.91 -4.02 -13.84
N VAL A 226 -5.90 -3.26 -14.25
CA VAL A 226 -6.01 -2.33 -15.38
C VAL A 226 -6.41 -3.07 -16.65
N LEU A 227 -5.74 -4.18 -16.94
CA LEU A 227 -6.01 -4.98 -18.13
C LEU A 227 -7.39 -5.67 -18.09
N GLU A 228 -7.79 -6.19 -16.93
CA GLU A 228 -9.12 -6.77 -16.70
C GLU A 228 -10.22 -5.72 -16.96
N ASN A 229 -10.06 -4.50 -16.45
CA ASN A 229 -11.00 -3.41 -16.70
C ASN A 229 -11.05 -3.05 -18.19
N TYR A 230 -9.88 -2.93 -18.84
CA TYR A 230 -9.79 -2.64 -20.26
C TYR A 230 -10.47 -3.69 -21.13
N LEU A 231 -10.17 -4.98 -20.94
CA LEU A 231 -10.76 -6.08 -21.72
C LEU A 231 -12.28 -6.19 -21.54
N LYS A 232 -12.82 -5.69 -20.43
CA LYS A 232 -14.25 -5.70 -20.15
C LYS A 232 -14.98 -4.49 -20.77
N GLU A 233 -14.39 -3.30 -20.69
CA GLU A 233 -15.07 -2.04 -21.00
C GLU A 233 -14.74 -1.54 -22.42
N ALA A 234 -13.51 -1.73 -22.92
CA ALA A 234 -13.11 -1.24 -24.24
C ALA A 234 -13.99 -1.77 -25.40
N PRO A 235 -14.42 -3.05 -25.43
CA PRO A 235 -15.34 -3.51 -26.47
C PRO A 235 -16.68 -2.77 -26.49
N LYS A 236 -17.21 -2.40 -25.32
CA LYS A 236 -18.47 -1.66 -25.22
C LYS A 236 -18.31 -0.23 -25.74
N ILE A 237 -17.21 0.43 -25.36
CA ILE A 237 -16.88 1.78 -25.82
C ILE A 237 -16.70 1.77 -27.34
N ASN A 238 -15.91 0.83 -27.85
CA ASN A 238 -15.71 0.65 -29.29
C ASN A 238 -17.02 0.36 -30.03
N HIS A 239 -17.95 -0.36 -29.41
CA HIS A 239 -19.27 -0.58 -29.98
C HIS A 239 -20.05 0.73 -30.13
N ILE A 240 -20.18 1.51 -29.06
CA ILE A 240 -20.90 2.80 -29.06
C ILE A 240 -20.28 3.74 -30.10
N ILE A 241 -18.96 3.89 -30.09
CA ILE A 241 -18.24 4.76 -31.04
C ILE A 241 -18.50 4.33 -32.48
N ASN A 242 -18.35 3.05 -32.80
CA ASN A 242 -18.40 2.59 -34.18
C ASN A 242 -19.81 2.34 -34.72
N LYS A 243 -20.77 2.01 -33.86
CA LYS A 243 -22.14 1.64 -34.26
C LYS A 243 -23.16 2.73 -34.01
N GLU A 244 -22.91 3.64 -33.08
CA GLU A 244 -23.86 4.71 -32.73
C GLU A 244 -23.32 6.08 -33.16
N ILE A 245 -22.13 6.46 -32.73
CA ILE A 245 -21.59 7.82 -32.95
C ILE A 245 -21.08 8.01 -34.39
N ARG A 246 -20.21 7.12 -34.90
CA ARG A 246 -19.63 7.27 -36.24
C ARG A 246 -20.67 7.35 -37.37
N PRO A 247 -21.76 6.56 -37.38
CA PRO A 247 -22.83 6.72 -38.37
C PRO A 247 -23.54 8.07 -38.28
N LYS A 248 -23.83 8.56 -37.07
CA LYS A 248 -24.44 9.88 -36.85
C LYS A 248 -23.53 11.00 -37.33
N LEU A 249 -22.23 10.88 -37.10
CA LEU A 249 -21.23 11.82 -37.56
C LEU A 249 -21.20 11.93 -39.09
N LYS A 250 -21.22 10.79 -39.80
CA LYS A 250 -21.33 10.76 -41.26
C LYS A 250 -22.62 11.40 -41.76
N LYS A 251 -23.75 11.09 -41.11
CA LYS A 251 -25.06 11.67 -41.44
C LYS A 251 -25.06 13.19 -41.28
N VAL A 252 -24.47 13.72 -40.20
CA VAL A 252 -24.33 15.15 -39.98
C VAL A 252 -23.51 15.80 -41.10
N ASP A 253 -22.38 15.23 -41.51
CA ASP A 253 -21.58 15.75 -42.63
C ASP A 253 -22.35 15.74 -43.96
N GLU A 254 -23.13 14.68 -44.22
CA GLU A 254 -23.99 14.57 -45.40
C GLU A 254 -25.10 15.64 -45.39
N LEU A 255 -25.80 15.82 -44.27
CA LEU A 255 -26.85 16.83 -44.13
C LEU A 255 -26.27 18.25 -44.19
N ALA A 256 -25.14 18.50 -43.53
CA ALA A 256 -24.45 19.79 -43.54
C ALA A 256 -24.10 20.26 -44.96
N SER A 257 -23.85 19.34 -45.89
CA SER A 257 -23.56 19.67 -47.29
C SER A 257 -24.72 20.34 -48.05
N HIS A 258 -25.95 20.31 -47.49
CA HIS A 258 -27.15 20.95 -48.06
C HIS A 258 -27.28 22.44 -47.67
N PHE A 259 -26.38 22.92 -46.81
CA PHE A 259 -26.39 24.27 -46.28
C PHE A 259 -25.18 25.08 -46.77
N THR A 260 -25.42 26.35 -47.01
CA THR A 260 -24.40 27.37 -47.29
C THR A 260 -23.93 28.04 -46.00
N GLU A 261 -22.80 28.74 -46.06
CA GLU A 261 -22.28 29.48 -44.89
C GLU A 261 -23.25 30.58 -44.41
N GLU A 262 -24.03 31.17 -45.33
CA GLU A 262 -25.07 32.15 -44.98
C GLU A 262 -26.25 31.49 -44.26
N GLU A 263 -26.67 30.30 -44.69
CA GLU A 263 -27.72 29.54 -44.02
C GLU A 263 -27.30 29.09 -42.62
N PHE A 264 -26.05 28.66 -42.42
CA PHE A 264 -25.52 28.39 -41.08
C PHE A 264 -25.52 29.63 -40.17
N LYS A 265 -25.21 30.81 -40.72
CA LYS A 265 -25.29 32.08 -39.98
C LYS A 265 -26.73 32.41 -39.57
N LEU A 266 -27.71 32.14 -40.43
CA LEU A 266 -29.15 32.31 -40.12
C LEU A 266 -29.62 31.35 -39.03
N LEU A 267 -29.07 30.13 -39.00
CA LEU A 267 -29.32 29.14 -37.95
C LEU A 267 -28.58 29.44 -36.64
N HIS A 268 -27.83 30.54 -36.57
CA HIS A 268 -26.98 30.92 -35.44
C HIS A 268 -26.02 29.80 -35.01
N LEU A 269 -25.47 29.06 -35.98
CA LEU A 269 -24.71 27.86 -35.73
C LEU A 269 -23.31 27.96 -36.35
N ASP A 270 -22.26 27.85 -35.52
CA ASP A 270 -20.87 27.72 -35.99
C ASP A 270 -20.53 26.25 -36.20
N TYR A 271 -21.16 25.65 -37.21
CA TYR A 271 -21.08 24.21 -37.50
C TYR A 271 -19.63 23.72 -37.51
N LYS A 272 -18.77 24.43 -38.23
CA LYS A 272 -17.40 24.00 -38.48
C LYS A 272 -16.60 23.97 -37.18
N HIS A 273 -16.75 24.97 -36.32
CA HIS A 273 -16.05 25.00 -35.05
C HIS A 273 -16.58 23.93 -34.09
N GLU A 274 -17.89 23.86 -33.89
CA GLU A 274 -18.52 22.93 -32.96
C GLU A 274 -18.28 21.47 -33.38
N TYR A 275 -18.46 21.15 -34.66
CA TYR A 275 -18.17 19.82 -35.21
C TYR A 275 -16.73 19.38 -34.96
N GLN A 276 -15.75 20.26 -35.19
CA GLN A 276 -14.34 19.97 -34.92
C GLN A 276 -14.06 19.81 -33.43
N SER A 277 -14.72 20.58 -32.56
CA SER A 277 -14.58 20.43 -31.11
C SER A 277 -15.11 19.07 -30.62
N TYR A 278 -16.27 18.63 -31.09
CA TYR A 278 -16.84 17.32 -30.74
C TYR A 278 -16.06 16.15 -31.34
N LEU A 279 -15.49 16.32 -32.54
CA LEU A 279 -14.53 15.37 -33.11
C LEU A 279 -13.29 15.23 -32.24
N ALA A 280 -12.70 16.33 -31.80
CA ALA A 280 -11.54 16.31 -30.90
C ALA A 280 -11.86 15.59 -29.58
N LYS A 281 -13.03 15.88 -28.97
CA LYS A 281 -13.50 15.18 -27.77
C LYS A 281 -13.62 13.65 -27.99
N LEU A 282 -14.10 13.23 -29.15
CA LEU A 282 -14.24 11.80 -29.49
C LEU A 282 -12.86 11.14 -29.65
N GLU A 283 -11.92 11.78 -30.34
CA GLU A 283 -10.56 11.27 -30.51
C GLU A 283 -9.78 11.24 -29.18
N ASP A 284 -10.03 12.18 -28.27
CA ASP A 284 -9.48 12.15 -26.91
C ASP A 284 -9.99 10.91 -26.15
N ILE A 285 -11.29 10.59 -26.23
CA ILE A 285 -11.83 9.35 -25.61
C ILE A 285 -11.18 8.11 -26.21
N ILE A 286 -11.03 8.06 -27.54
CA ILE A 286 -10.38 6.92 -28.21
C ILE A 286 -8.93 6.78 -27.73
N THR A 287 -8.22 7.88 -27.57
CA THR A 287 -6.84 7.91 -27.08
C THR A 287 -6.77 7.42 -25.64
N ASP A 288 -7.61 7.94 -24.74
CA ASP A 288 -7.67 7.53 -23.33
C ASP A 288 -7.93 6.01 -23.20
N VAL A 289 -8.92 5.50 -23.95
CA VAL A 289 -9.22 4.06 -23.99
C VAL A 289 -8.00 3.27 -24.47
N ASN A 290 -7.35 3.71 -25.54
CA ASN A 290 -6.17 3.05 -26.09
C ASN A 290 -4.94 3.11 -25.14
N ASP A 291 -4.90 4.06 -24.23
CA ASP A 291 -3.89 4.22 -23.18
C ASP A 291 -4.28 3.53 -21.86
N PHE A 292 -5.33 2.68 -21.89
CA PHE A 292 -5.85 1.93 -20.74
C PHE A 292 -6.44 2.82 -19.63
N MET A 293 -6.80 4.06 -19.95
CA MET A 293 -7.42 5.02 -19.05
C MET A 293 -8.93 5.05 -19.27
N ILE A 294 -9.63 4.09 -18.66
CA ILE A 294 -11.08 3.97 -18.77
C ILE A 294 -11.74 4.56 -17.52
N ASP A 295 -11.89 5.88 -17.53
CA ASP A 295 -12.59 6.64 -16.48
C ASP A 295 -13.66 7.53 -17.11
N ASP A 296 -14.86 7.52 -16.53
CA ASP A 296 -15.99 8.42 -16.86
C ASP A 296 -16.35 8.51 -18.37
N TYR A 297 -16.21 7.40 -19.10
CA TYR A 297 -16.48 7.38 -20.53
C TYR A 297 -17.98 7.47 -20.86
N ASP A 298 -18.86 6.93 -20.00
CA ASP A 298 -20.30 6.87 -20.25
C ASP A 298 -20.90 8.28 -20.40
N ALA A 299 -20.55 9.20 -19.49
CA ALA A 299 -21.02 10.57 -19.52
C ALA A 299 -20.48 11.33 -20.76
N ARG A 300 -19.19 11.17 -21.05
CA ARG A 300 -18.52 11.80 -22.20
C ARG A 300 -19.09 11.32 -23.54
N LEU A 301 -19.28 10.01 -23.71
CA LEU A 301 -19.87 9.44 -24.92
C LEU A 301 -21.34 9.85 -25.07
N LYS A 302 -22.09 9.89 -23.97
CA LYS A 302 -23.49 10.34 -23.99
C LYS A 302 -23.59 11.80 -24.44
N GLU A 303 -22.76 12.70 -23.91
CA GLU A 303 -22.73 14.11 -24.33
C GLU A 303 -22.52 14.24 -25.86
N ILE A 304 -21.53 13.51 -26.40
CA ILE A 304 -21.23 13.53 -27.84
C ILE A 304 -22.41 12.96 -28.64
N ASN A 305 -22.99 11.86 -28.17
CA ASN A 305 -24.09 11.19 -28.84
C ASN A 305 -25.36 12.05 -28.88
N ASP A 306 -25.72 12.67 -27.74
CA ASP A 306 -26.88 13.56 -27.61
C ASP A 306 -26.71 14.80 -28.50
N TYR A 307 -25.50 15.36 -28.58
CA TYR A 307 -25.20 16.48 -29.49
C TYR A 307 -25.43 16.13 -30.96
N PHE A 308 -24.90 14.99 -31.42
CA PHE A 308 -25.07 14.60 -32.83
C PHE A 308 -26.52 14.15 -33.14
N ASP A 309 -27.27 13.64 -32.17
CA ASP A 309 -28.70 13.35 -32.35
C ASP A 309 -29.51 14.64 -32.53
N ASP A 310 -29.28 15.65 -31.70
CA ASP A 310 -29.94 16.95 -31.83
C ASP A 310 -29.59 17.62 -33.16
N LEU A 311 -28.31 17.62 -33.54
CA LEU A 311 -27.85 18.26 -34.77
C LEU A 311 -28.42 17.58 -36.02
N ASN A 312 -28.44 16.24 -36.06
CA ASN A 312 -29.05 15.49 -37.16
C ASN A 312 -30.52 15.87 -37.31
N LYS A 313 -31.28 15.85 -36.21
CA LYS A 313 -32.71 16.17 -36.23
C LYS A 313 -32.96 17.60 -36.71
N ARG A 314 -32.21 18.57 -36.19
CA ARG A 314 -32.32 19.98 -36.59
C ARG A 314 -32.06 20.18 -38.08
N PHE A 315 -31.05 19.50 -38.63
CA PHE A 315 -30.75 19.61 -40.07
C PHE A 315 -31.81 18.92 -40.94
N GLU A 316 -32.33 17.76 -40.52
CA GLU A 316 -33.44 17.11 -41.22
C GLU A 316 -34.69 17.99 -41.27
N ASP A 317 -35.09 18.54 -40.11
CA ASP A 317 -36.26 19.43 -39.99
C ASP A 317 -36.11 20.68 -40.89
N GLU A 318 -34.91 21.28 -40.95
CA GLU A 318 -34.65 22.47 -41.77
C GLU A 318 -34.62 22.17 -43.28
N ILE A 319 -34.06 21.02 -43.68
CA ILE A 319 -34.10 20.56 -45.08
C ILE A 319 -35.55 20.32 -45.51
N GLU A 320 -36.35 19.63 -44.69
CA GLU A 320 -37.76 19.39 -44.98
C GLU A 320 -38.54 20.70 -45.12
N LEU A 321 -38.30 21.66 -44.22
CA LEU A 321 -38.91 22.98 -44.26
C LEU A 321 -38.53 23.75 -45.55
N LYS A 322 -37.26 23.71 -45.93
CA LYS A 322 -36.74 24.34 -47.15
C LYS A 322 -37.42 23.77 -48.39
N GLU A 323 -37.52 22.45 -48.49
CA GLU A 323 -38.19 21.77 -49.60
C GLU A 323 -39.68 22.12 -49.68
N TYR A 324 -40.35 22.17 -48.53
CA TYR A 324 -41.75 22.58 -48.43
C TYR A 324 -41.97 24.02 -48.92
N ILE A 325 -41.14 24.97 -48.47
CA ILE A 325 -41.21 26.38 -48.87
C ILE A 325 -40.97 26.52 -50.38
N VAL A 326 -39.92 25.90 -50.90
CA VAL A 326 -39.58 25.96 -52.34
C VAL A 326 -40.72 25.42 -53.20
N THR A 327 -41.35 24.32 -52.77
CA THR A 327 -42.47 23.70 -53.50
C THR A 327 -43.70 24.63 -53.52
N ASN A 328 -44.06 25.21 -52.39
CA ASN A 328 -45.20 26.12 -52.30
C ASN A 328 -44.96 27.43 -53.06
N LEU A 329 -43.75 27.98 -53.01
CA LEU A 329 -43.39 29.18 -53.78
C LEU A 329 -43.54 28.95 -55.28
N LYS A 330 -43.10 27.78 -55.80
CA LYS A 330 -43.31 27.42 -57.21
C LYS A 330 -44.79 27.34 -57.57
N GLN A 331 -45.61 26.69 -56.74
CA GLN A 331 -47.06 26.61 -56.97
C GLN A 331 -47.74 27.99 -56.96
N HIS A 332 -47.34 28.87 -56.05
CA HIS A 332 -47.83 30.25 -56.03
C HIS A 332 -47.38 31.04 -57.25
N GLN A 333 -46.12 30.89 -57.69
CA GLN A 333 -45.61 31.55 -58.89
C GLN A 333 -46.38 31.10 -60.14
N GLU A 334 -46.65 29.81 -60.30
CA GLU A 334 -47.48 29.28 -61.38
C GLU A 334 -48.92 29.83 -61.34
N SER A 335 -49.48 29.98 -60.13
CA SER A 335 -50.81 30.55 -59.94
C SER A 335 -50.85 32.02 -60.33
N ILE A 336 -49.83 32.81 -59.96
CA ILE A 336 -49.70 34.22 -60.36
C ILE A 336 -49.56 34.33 -61.88
N LEU A 337 -48.73 33.51 -62.52
CA LEU A 337 -48.57 33.48 -63.97
C LEU A 337 -49.88 33.15 -64.70
N LYS A 338 -50.70 32.23 -64.18
CA LYS A 338 -52.03 31.95 -64.73
C LYS A 338 -52.97 33.15 -64.64
N VAL A 339 -52.96 33.87 -63.51
CA VAL A 339 -53.76 35.08 -63.34
C VAL A 339 -53.28 36.18 -64.29
N GLU A 340 -51.98 36.39 -64.40
CA GLU A 340 -51.38 37.37 -65.32
C GLU A 340 -51.75 37.08 -66.78
N ASN A 341 -51.61 35.83 -67.23
CA ASN A 341 -52.01 35.42 -68.58
C ASN A 341 -53.51 35.63 -68.82
N THR A 342 -54.35 35.37 -67.82
CA THR A 342 -55.79 35.60 -67.91
C THR A 342 -56.09 37.10 -68.02
N ALA A 343 -55.44 37.93 -67.21
CA ALA A 343 -55.58 39.39 -67.26
C ALA A 343 -55.14 39.96 -68.62
N ASN A 344 -54.00 39.50 -69.15
CA ASN A 344 -53.49 39.91 -70.46
C ASN A 344 -54.45 39.49 -71.60
N ASN A 345 -55.03 38.29 -71.53
CA ASN A 345 -56.05 37.86 -72.48
C ASN A 345 -57.32 38.72 -72.40
N PHE A 346 -57.76 39.10 -71.19
CA PHE A 346 -58.89 40.01 -71.03
C PHE A 346 -58.58 41.39 -71.64
N ILE A 347 -57.41 41.95 -71.38
CA ILE A 347 -56.98 43.23 -71.97
C ILE A 347 -56.95 43.16 -73.51
N ALA A 348 -56.51 42.03 -74.08
CA ALA A 348 -56.48 41.81 -75.52
C ALA A 348 -57.87 41.61 -76.15
N ILE A 349 -58.90 41.25 -75.38
CA ILE A 349 -60.29 41.13 -75.86
C ILE A 349 -60.99 42.50 -75.88
N PHE A 350 -60.60 43.43 -75.00
CA PHE A 350 -61.25 44.73 -74.83
C PHE A 350 -60.52 45.93 -75.48
N ASN A 351 -59.35 45.68 -76.08
CA ASN A 351 -58.69 46.60 -77.03
C ASN A 351 -58.84 46.04 -78.44
#